data_AF-A0A925AZZ9-F1
#
_entry.id   AF-A0A925AZZ9-F1
#
_cell.length_a   1.000
_cell.length_b   1.000
_cell.length_c   1.000
_cell.angle_alpha   90.00
_cell.angle_beta   90.00
_cell.angle_gamma   90.00
#
_symmetry.space_group_name_H-M   'P 1'
#
loop_
_entity.id
_entity.type
_entity.pdbx_description
1 polymer ?
#
loop_
_entity_poly.entity_id
_entity_poly.type
_entity_poly.pdbx_seq_one_letter_code
_entity_poly.pdbx_strand_id
1 'polypeptide(L)'
;MNRTTDNRAANSGKNAPINTDLVSLAAPVLDLILRIKAGIVAPSTELRPQVAALLAKFEERAGRFRHPDKITKLAKFALAAFVDETVLTNDFPLKEEWEKYPLQLEYFGEQLAGVKFFDR
;
A
#
# COMPACT_ATOMS: atom_id res chain seq x y z
N MET A 1 -40.98 -24.45 43.75
CA MET A 1 -39.68 -24.19 44.39
C MET A 1 -38.60 -24.25 43.31
N ASN A 2 -37.92 -23.12 43.05
CA ASN A 2 -36.66 -22.85 42.29
C ASN A 2 -36.46 -23.43 40.86
N ARG A 3 -36.35 -22.59 39.81
CA ARG A 3 -35.14 -21.84 39.32
C ARG A 3 -33.91 -22.77 39.27
N THR A 4 -33.27 -22.96 38.12
CA THR A 4 -32.41 -21.97 37.46
C THR A 4 -32.11 -22.37 36.02
N THR A 5 -32.21 -21.39 35.12
CA THR A 5 -31.68 -21.38 33.74
C THR A 5 -30.16 -21.49 33.74
N ASP A 6 -29.57 -22.30 32.86
CA ASP A 6 -28.19 -22.03 32.43
C ASP A 6 -28.10 -21.99 30.90
N ASN A 7 -27.64 -20.83 30.45
CA ASN A 7 -27.57 -20.33 29.11
C ASN A 7 -26.08 -20.33 28.73
N ARG A 8 -25.65 -21.29 27.92
CA ARG A 8 -24.32 -21.24 27.28
C ARG A 8 -24.45 -21.58 25.79
N ALA A 9 -24.99 -20.63 25.04
CA ALA A 9 -24.65 -20.47 23.64
C ALA A 9 -23.16 -20.12 23.55
N ALA A 10 -22.35 -21.07 23.09
CA ALA A 10 -20.94 -20.87 22.77
C ALA A 10 -20.83 -20.01 21.50
N ASN A 11 -20.79 -18.69 21.68
CA ASN A 11 -20.38 -17.75 20.65
C ASN A 11 -18.87 -17.89 20.40
N SER A 12 -18.47 -18.80 19.51
CA SER A 12 -17.10 -18.88 18.99
C SER A 12 -17.03 -18.17 17.63
N GLY A 13 -17.33 -16.88 17.63
CA GLY A 13 -16.91 -15.98 16.56
C GLY A 13 -15.38 -15.89 16.60
N LYS A 14 -14.70 -16.56 15.67
CA LYS A 14 -13.25 -16.48 15.48
C LYS A 14 -12.87 -15.03 15.16
N ASN A 15 -12.50 -14.25 16.18
CA ASN A 15 -11.82 -12.97 15.97
C ASN A 15 -10.45 -13.30 15.36
N ALA A 16 -10.34 -13.27 14.03
CA ALA A 16 -9.04 -13.25 13.38
C ALA A 16 -8.26 -12.05 13.96
N PRO A 17 -6.98 -12.21 14.31
CA PRO A 17 -6.19 -11.10 14.82
C PRO A 17 -6.23 -9.96 13.80
N ILE A 18 -6.58 -8.75 14.25
CA ILE A 18 -6.46 -7.55 13.42
C ILE A 18 -4.98 -7.43 13.09
N ASN A 19 -4.61 -7.70 11.84
CA ASN A 19 -3.21 -7.66 11.49
C ASN A 19 -2.76 -6.22 11.24
N THR A 20 -1.96 -5.70 12.17
CA THR A 20 -1.55 -4.30 12.22
C THR A 20 -0.12 -4.08 11.71
N ASP A 21 0.58 -5.14 11.30
CA ASP A 21 1.93 -5.05 10.76
C ASP A 21 1.97 -4.35 9.39
N LEU A 22 3.09 -3.72 9.04
CA LEU A 22 3.21 -2.92 7.81
C LEU A 22 2.97 -3.73 6.52
N VAL A 23 3.32 -5.02 6.49
CA VAL A 23 3.06 -5.89 5.33
C VAL A 23 1.56 -6.06 5.14
N SER A 24 0.84 -6.30 6.23
CA SER A 24 -0.63 -6.41 6.19
C SER A 24 -1.30 -5.11 5.81
N LEU A 25 -0.78 -3.96 6.28
CA LEU A 25 -1.29 -2.65 5.87
C LEU A 25 -1.02 -2.37 4.39
N ALA A 26 0.09 -2.87 3.85
CA ALA A 26 0.50 -2.73 2.46
C ALA A 26 -0.22 -3.70 1.50
N ALA A 27 -0.87 -4.75 2.03
CA ALA A 27 -1.50 -5.81 1.24
C ALA A 27 -2.40 -5.30 0.09
N PRO A 28 -3.23 -4.24 0.25
CA PRO A 28 -4.02 -3.73 -0.87
C PRO A 28 -3.20 -3.19 -2.04
N VAL A 29 -2.04 -2.58 -1.77
CA VAL A 29 -1.13 -2.08 -2.83
C VAL A 29 -0.45 -3.28 -3.51
N LEU A 30 0.01 -4.24 -2.72
CA LEU A 30 0.66 -5.46 -3.23
C LEU A 30 -0.31 -6.30 -4.09
N ASP A 31 -1.57 -6.45 -3.67
CA ASP A 31 -2.62 -7.12 -4.45
C ASP A 31 -2.82 -6.45 -5.82
N LEU A 32 -2.92 -5.11 -5.84
CA LEU A 32 -3.05 -4.37 -7.09
C LEU A 32 -1.84 -4.60 -8.01
N ILE A 33 -0.62 -4.55 -7.49
CA ILE A 33 0.61 -4.84 -8.25
C ILE A 33 0.55 -6.24 -8.85
N LEU A 34 0.20 -7.25 -8.06
CA LEU A 34 0.13 -8.63 -8.53
C LEU A 34 -0.93 -8.81 -9.64
N ARG A 35 -2.07 -8.13 -9.51
CA ARG A 35 -3.14 -8.17 -10.52
C ARG A 35 -2.75 -7.48 -11.82
N ILE A 36 -1.97 -6.41 -11.76
CA ILE A 36 -1.39 -5.77 -12.95
C ILE A 36 -0.38 -6.72 -13.60
N LYS A 37 0.55 -7.29 -12.83
CA LYS A 37 1.54 -8.25 -13.35
C LYS A 37 0.91 -9.50 -13.97
N ALA A 38 -0.24 -9.93 -13.45
CA ALA A 38 -1.00 -11.05 -14.01
C ALA A 38 -1.85 -10.68 -15.23
N GLY A 39 -1.87 -9.41 -15.66
CA GLY A 39 -2.72 -8.93 -16.75
C GLY A 39 -4.22 -8.92 -16.43
N ILE A 40 -4.61 -9.13 -15.17
CA ILE A 40 -6.01 -9.12 -14.71
C ILE A 40 -6.56 -7.70 -14.69
N VAL A 41 -5.72 -6.75 -14.32
CA VAL A 41 -6.03 -5.31 -14.36
C VAL A 41 -5.20 -4.70 -15.46
N ALA A 42 -5.87 -4.31 -16.54
CA ALA A 42 -5.27 -3.43 -17.54
C ALA A 42 -5.06 -2.05 -16.90
N PRO A 43 -3.86 -1.46 -16.98
CA PRO A 43 -3.66 -0.13 -16.47
C PRO A 43 -4.52 0.86 -17.28
N SER A 44 -5.03 1.90 -16.63
CA SER A 44 -5.90 2.93 -17.21
C SER A 44 -5.59 4.28 -16.58
N THR A 45 -6.25 5.36 -17.02
CA THR A 45 -6.13 6.70 -16.40
C THR A 45 -6.49 6.68 -14.92
N GLU A 46 -7.32 5.73 -14.49
CA GLU A 46 -7.76 5.55 -13.10
C GLU A 46 -6.74 4.84 -12.21
N LEU A 47 -5.72 4.21 -12.79
CA LEU A 47 -4.74 3.47 -12.00
C LEU A 47 -3.96 4.39 -11.06
N ARG A 48 -3.51 5.54 -11.57
CA ARG A 48 -2.73 6.50 -10.79
C ARG A 48 -3.48 7.02 -9.56
N PRO A 49 -4.72 7.58 -9.69
CA PRO A 49 -5.47 8.02 -8.51
C PRO A 49 -5.83 6.85 -7.57
N GLN A 50 -6.05 5.64 -8.10
CA GLN A 50 -6.27 4.46 -7.26
C GLN A 50 -5.04 4.14 -6.40
N VAL A 51 -3.84 4.10 -6.98
CA VAL A 51 -2.60 3.85 -6.24
C VAL A 51 -2.36 4.94 -5.19
N ALA A 52 -2.53 6.22 -5.56
CA ALA A 52 -2.39 7.34 -4.64
C ALA A 52 -3.30 7.18 -3.41
N ALA A 53 -4.57 6.81 -3.63
CA ALA A 53 -5.52 6.57 -2.55
C ALA A 53 -5.13 5.37 -1.66
N LEU A 54 -4.56 4.31 -2.24
CA LEU A 54 -4.09 3.15 -1.48
C LEU A 54 -2.85 3.50 -0.63
N LEU A 55 -1.89 4.24 -1.18
CA LEU A 55 -0.70 4.70 -0.46
C LEU A 55 -1.06 5.67 0.68
N ALA A 56 -2.02 6.56 0.47
CA ALA A 56 -2.53 7.44 1.53
C ALA A 56 -3.19 6.65 2.67
N LYS A 57 -4.03 5.65 2.33
CA LYS A 57 -4.65 4.76 3.32
C LYS A 57 -3.62 3.93 4.08
N PHE A 58 -2.55 3.48 3.42
CA PHE A 58 -1.45 2.78 4.07
C PHE A 58 -0.80 3.65 5.15
N GLU A 59 -0.42 4.88 4.80
CA GLU A 59 0.21 5.84 5.72
C GLU A 59 -0.71 6.22 6.88
N GLU A 60 -1.99 6.50 6.59
CA GLU A 60 -3.00 6.80 7.60
C GLU A 60 -3.14 5.65 8.62
N ARG A 61 -3.24 4.41 8.15
CA ARG A 61 -3.36 3.23 9.03
C ARG A 61 -2.09 3.00 9.82
N ALA A 62 -0.92 3.19 9.21
CA ALA A 62 0.35 3.04 9.89
C ALA A 62 0.47 4.04 11.06
N GLY A 63 0.04 5.29 10.85
CA GLY A 63 -0.04 6.31 11.90
C GLY A 63 -1.05 5.95 13.00
N ARG A 64 -2.24 5.44 12.65
CA ARG A 64 -3.24 4.97 13.62
C ARG A 64 -2.71 3.86 14.54
N PHE A 65 -1.88 2.97 14.01
CA PHE A 65 -1.22 1.90 14.78
C PHE A 65 0.15 2.28 15.35
N ARG A 66 0.52 3.57 15.29
CA ARG A 66 1.75 4.14 15.88
C ARG A 66 3.05 3.52 15.34
N HIS A 67 3.07 3.11 14.08
CA HIS A 67 4.31 2.74 13.42
C HIS A 67 5.25 3.96 13.31
N PRO A 68 6.58 3.79 13.47
CA PRO A 68 7.50 4.92 13.38
C PRO A 68 7.44 5.59 12.00
N ASP A 69 7.26 6.91 11.97
CA ASP A 69 7.13 7.70 10.73
C ASP A 69 8.24 7.43 9.72
N LYS A 70 9.49 7.27 10.20
CA LYS A 70 10.64 6.95 9.35
C LYS A 70 10.46 5.62 8.61
N ILE A 71 9.99 4.58 9.33
CA ILE A 71 9.77 3.25 8.74
C ILE A 71 8.55 3.29 7.81
N THR A 72 7.48 3.97 8.21
CA THR A 72 6.28 4.16 7.37
C THR A 72 6.62 4.85 6.05
N LYS A 73 7.43 5.92 6.09
CA LYS A 73 7.88 6.63 4.87
C LYS A 73 8.75 5.74 3.98
N LEU A 74 9.68 4.97 4.55
CA LEU A 74 10.51 4.03 3.78
C LEU A 74 9.67 2.93 3.12
N ALA A 75 8.66 2.40 3.83
CA ALA A 75 7.75 1.42 3.26
C ALA A 75 6.89 2.01 2.14
N LYS A 76 6.35 3.23 2.32
CA LYS A 76 5.58 3.94 1.29
C LYS A 76 6.44 4.22 0.04
N PHE A 77 7.71 4.57 0.23
CA PHE A 77 8.67 4.75 -0.85
C PHE A 77 8.90 3.45 -1.64
N ALA A 78 9.16 2.34 -0.93
CA ALA A 78 9.35 1.04 -1.57
C ALA A 78 8.10 0.59 -2.35
N LEU A 79 6.90 0.82 -1.80
CA LEU A 79 5.64 0.52 -2.48
C LEU A 79 5.45 1.38 -3.74
N ALA A 80 5.72 2.68 -3.66
CA ALA A 80 5.62 3.58 -4.82
C ALA A 80 6.58 3.16 -5.94
N ALA A 81 7.85 2.89 -5.61
CA ALA A 81 8.85 2.44 -6.56
C ALA A 81 8.45 1.11 -7.22
N PHE A 82 7.87 0.17 -6.47
CA PHE A 82 7.44 -1.12 -7.03
C PHE A 82 6.22 -0.98 -7.95
N VAL A 83 5.30 -0.06 -7.65
CA VAL A 83 4.23 0.28 -8.61
C VAL A 83 4.83 0.88 -9.87
N ASP A 84 5.72 1.86 -9.75
CA ASP A 84 6.36 2.51 -10.90
C ASP A 84 7.04 1.47 -11.80
N GLU A 85 7.89 0.60 -11.24
CA GLU A 85 8.53 -0.49 -12.00
C GLU A 85 7.51 -1.40 -12.67
N THR A 86 6.46 -1.80 -11.96
CA THR A 86 5.41 -2.67 -12.51
C THR A 86 4.68 -2.04 -13.68
N VAL A 87 4.37 -0.74 -13.61
CA VAL A 87 3.70 -0.02 -14.70
C VAL A 87 4.64 0.17 -15.89
N LEU A 88 5.90 0.52 -15.63
CA LEU A 88 6.90 0.80 -16.68
C LEU A 88 7.39 -0.44 -17.42
N THR A 89 7.34 -1.61 -16.79
CA THR A 89 7.76 -2.89 -17.39
C THR A 89 6.67 -3.55 -18.23
N ASN A 90 5.40 -3.13 -18.10
CA ASN A 90 4.30 -3.59 -18.94
C ASN A 90 4.07 -2.64 -20.14
N ASP A 91 3.63 -3.19 -21.27
CA ASP A 91 3.37 -2.44 -22.50
C ASP A 91 2.06 -1.66 -22.36
N PHE A 92 2.15 -0.43 -21.86
CA PHE A 92 1.01 0.35 -21.36
C PHE A 92 0.81 1.68 -22.11
N PRO A 93 -0.42 2.01 -22.56
CA PRO A 93 -0.67 3.27 -23.28
C PRO A 93 -0.34 4.57 -22.55
N LEU A 94 -0.31 4.62 -21.21
CA LEU A 94 0.09 5.82 -20.46
C LEU A 94 1.51 5.73 -19.88
N LYS A 95 2.33 4.80 -20.39
CA LYS A 95 3.72 4.63 -19.95
C LYS A 95 4.51 5.94 -20.07
N GLU A 96 4.40 6.64 -21.19
CA GLU A 96 5.13 7.90 -21.40
C GLU A 96 4.74 9.01 -20.41
N GLU A 97 3.47 9.09 -20.03
CA GLU A 97 3.00 10.06 -19.04
C GLU A 97 3.48 9.67 -17.63
N TRP A 98 3.47 8.37 -17.33
CA TRP A 98 3.96 7.84 -16.07
C TRP A 98 5.47 8.01 -15.91
N GLU A 99 6.25 7.82 -16.97
CA GLU A 99 7.71 8.01 -16.99
C GLU A 99 8.13 9.45 -16.67
N LYS A 100 7.35 10.44 -17.09
CA LYS A 100 7.63 11.86 -16.79
C LYS A 100 7.45 12.19 -15.31
N TYR A 101 6.53 11.49 -14.65
CA TYR A 101 6.17 11.74 -13.26
C TYR A 101 5.97 10.41 -12.51
N PRO A 102 7.03 9.64 -12.20
CA PRO A 102 6.86 8.43 -11.40
C PRO A 102 6.46 8.80 -9.97
N LEU A 103 5.66 7.93 -9.32
CA LEU A 103 5.14 8.18 -7.97
C LEU A 103 6.27 8.36 -6.94
N GLN A 104 7.36 7.62 -7.11
CA GLN A 104 8.55 7.73 -6.28
C GLN A 104 9.13 9.15 -6.33
N LEU A 105 9.18 9.78 -7.51
CA LEU A 105 9.69 11.14 -7.67
C LEU A 105 8.70 12.16 -7.12
N GLU A 106 7.41 12.00 -7.40
CA GLU A 106 6.36 12.92 -6.94
C GLU A 106 6.28 12.97 -5.41
N TYR A 107 6.34 11.82 -4.74
CA TYR A 107 6.21 11.76 -3.28
C TYR A 107 7.52 11.99 -2.53
N PHE A 108 8.67 11.70 -3.15
CA PHE A 108 9.95 11.63 -2.43
C PHE A 108 11.10 12.38 -3.12
N GLY A 109 10.83 13.19 -4.14
CA GLY A 109 11.87 13.88 -4.92
C GLY A 109 12.90 14.66 -4.11
N GLU A 110 12.48 15.35 -3.04
CA GLU A 110 13.40 16.05 -2.12
C GLU A 110 14.25 15.08 -1.28
N GLN A 111 13.67 13.95 -0.86
CA GLN A 111 14.38 12.91 -0.10
C GLN A 111 15.39 12.17 -0.99
N LEU A 112 15.09 12.00 -2.28
CA LEU A 112 16.00 11.46 -3.28
C LEU A 112 17.14 12.42 -3.62
N ALA A 113 16.86 13.73 -3.71
CA ALA A 113 17.87 14.76 -3.93
C ALA A 113 18.90 14.81 -2.79
N GLY A 114 18.48 14.57 -1.54
CA GLY A 114 19.37 14.45 -0.38
C GLY A 114 20.26 13.20 -0.38
N VAL A 115 19.84 12.10 -1.02
CA VAL A 115 20.67 10.89 -1.21
C VAL A 115 21.62 11.04 -2.41
N LYS A 116 21.25 11.85 -3.41
CA LYS A 116 22.11 12.23 -4.55
C LYS A 116 23.15 13.33 -4.23
N PHE A 117 23.38 13.65 -2.96
CA PHE A 117 24.32 14.70 -2.53
C PHE A 117 25.81 14.28 -2.55
N PHE A 118 26.18 13.18 -3.22
CA PHE A 118 27.58 12.73 -3.32
C PHE A 118 28.21 12.82 -4.71
N ASP A 119 27.58 13.54 -5.66
CA ASP A 119 28.26 13.95 -6.90
C ASP A 119 28.58 15.44 -6.87
N ARG A 120 29.72 15.76 -6.26
CA ARG A 120 30.64 16.82 -6.71
C ARG A 120 32.07 16.33 -6.56
#